data_AF-B3EGM5-F1
#
_entry.id   AF-B3EGM5-F1
#
_cell.length_a   1.000
_cell.length_b   1.000
_cell.length_c   1.000
_cell.angle_alpha   90.00
_cell.angle_beta   90.00
_cell.angle_gamma   90.00
#
_symmetry.space_group_name_H-M   'P 1'
#
loop_
_entity.id
_entity.type
_entity.pdbx_description
1 polymer ?
#
loop_
_entity_poly.entity_id
_entity_poly.type
_entity_poly.pdbx_seq_one_letter_code
_entity_poly.pdbx_strand_id
1 'polypeptide(L)'
;MGRTQRKTSKYLELYRKTFKKKVDCVLGFTPPFTSKEGFLCLFEEIYPGDVQSIEKHYQFYQEKNKRRTTGKPLYFPSPAELLFDISRVKISKISEITWNADEANERKNEALEEAKLEQERKKEKYRQNNISTQEVTPQYINTLIERYWKEGEKILRLYIAQECAKYKNSKTILFFRQVLYGENDWFIKNVAFRTLQRFDEVVYLPPKGEGKRDKYNSLVDMFGCDYKDDIGKGPLDIMNEFYENNYIQTLRDFDVFISHSVSNAKIVDDLVQQLNNSGLVAFVDWKSDRADLKRSKSNQYTADVLQLRMRQSKCLFLIRTKEADSSIWVSWEIGYFTALDRKVVVLNVGDALDQGPEFIHGLPRVYFKNNELHVEEGALSIDFVSWLNQEERKSSERN
;
A
#
# COMPACT_ATOMS: atom_id res chain seq x y z
N MET A 1 -9.72 -36.50 -5.42
CA MET A 1 -9.18 -35.28 -4.76
C MET A 1 -10.26 -34.21 -4.68
N GLY A 2 -10.58 -33.70 -3.47
CA GLY A 2 -11.64 -32.70 -3.25
C GLY A 2 -11.33 -31.31 -3.85
N ARG A 3 -12.36 -30.50 -4.14
CA ARG A 3 -12.25 -29.21 -4.87
C ARG A 3 -11.22 -28.24 -4.25
N THR A 4 -11.14 -28.17 -2.92
CA THR A 4 -10.18 -27.30 -2.22
C THR A 4 -8.75 -27.79 -2.35
N GLN A 5 -8.51 -29.10 -2.23
CA GLN A 5 -7.18 -29.67 -2.42
C GLN A 5 -6.70 -29.51 -3.87
N ARG A 6 -7.60 -29.60 -4.88
CA ARG A 6 -7.24 -29.32 -6.28
C ARG A 6 -6.72 -27.89 -6.46
N LYS A 7 -7.30 -26.90 -5.76
CA LYS A 7 -6.79 -25.53 -5.77
C LYS A 7 -5.38 -25.48 -5.18
N THR A 8 -5.16 -26.09 -4.02
CA THR A 8 -3.82 -26.19 -3.39
C THR A 8 -2.79 -26.79 -4.34
N SER A 9 -3.11 -27.91 -4.98
CA SER A 9 -2.25 -28.56 -5.98
C SER A 9 -1.95 -27.68 -7.19
N LYS A 10 -2.91 -26.86 -7.65
CA LYS A 10 -2.68 -25.90 -8.73
C LYS A 10 -1.63 -24.85 -8.36
N TYR A 11 -1.68 -24.31 -7.14
CA TYR A 11 -0.69 -23.33 -6.68
C TYR A 11 0.70 -23.96 -6.51
N LEU A 12 0.77 -25.18 -5.99
CA LEU A 12 2.03 -25.91 -5.91
C LEU A 12 2.66 -26.11 -7.29
N GLU A 13 1.85 -26.44 -8.29
CA GLU A 13 2.32 -26.57 -9.67
C GLU A 13 2.82 -25.25 -10.26
N LEU A 14 2.17 -24.12 -9.93
CA LEU A 14 2.66 -22.80 -10.32
C LEU A 14 4.02 -22.50 -9.69
N TYR A 15 4.19 -22.75 -8.39
CA TYR A 15 5.47 -22.57 -7.71
C TYR A 15 6.57 -23.45 -8.31
N ARG A 16 6.29 -24.73 -8.56
CA ARG A 16 7.24 -25.65 -9.22
C ARG A 16 7.70 -25.12 -10.57
N LYS A 17 6.78 -24.56 -11.37
CA LYS A 17 7.11 -23.98 -12.69
C LYS A 17 7.92 -22.70 -12.56
N THR A 18 7.50 -21.78 -11.70
CA THR A 18 8.16 -20.47 -11.53
C THR A 18 9.55 -20.60 -10.93
N PHE A 19 9.73 -21.49 -9.95
CA PHE A 19 11.01 -21.63 -9.25
C PHE A 19 11.99 -22.57 -9.91
N LYS A 20 11.59 -23.37 -10.89
CA LYS A 20 12.51 -24.29 -11.58
C LYS A 20 13.80 -23.61 -12.03
N LYS A 21 13.70 -22.45 -12.69
CA LYS A 21 14.88 -21.69 -13.15
C LYS A 21 15.72 -21.15 -11.98
N LYS A 22 15.08 -20.65 -10.93
CA LYS A 22 15.75 -20.09 -9.75
C LYS A 22 16.47 -21.16 -8.94
N VAL A 23 15.82 -22.32 -8.77
CA VAL A 23 16.42 -23.51 -8.15
C VAL A 23 17.61 -23.98 -8.98
N ASP A 24 17.50 -24.01 -10.31
CA ASP A 24 18.60 -24.38 -11.20
C ASP A 24 19.79 -23.41 -11.11
N CYS A 25 19.53 -22.12 -10.92
CA CYS A 25 20.55 -21.11 -10.66
C CYS A 25 21.27 -21.39 -9.32
N VAL A 26 20.52 -21.56 -8.23
CA VAL A 26 21.09 -21.84 -6.89
C VAL A 26 21.89 -23.14 -6.85
N LEU A 27 21.43 -24.14 -7.60
CA LEU A 27 22.15 -25.41 -7.76
C LEU A 27 23.54 -25.24 -8.40
N GLY A 28 23.76 -24.20 -9.20
CA GLY A 28 25.05 -23.92 -9.85
C GLY A 28 26.20 -23.60 -8.89
N PHE A 29 25.89 -23.23 -7.64
CA PHE A 29 26.86 -22.95 -6.59
C PHE A 29 26.56 -23.67 -5.27
N THR A 30 25.65 -24.64 -5.28
CA THR A 30 25.30 -25.42 -4.08
C THR A 30 26.43 -26.40 -3.72
N PRO A 31 26.91 -26.44 -2.46
CA PRO A 31 27.90 -27.41 -2.02
C PRO A 31 27.41 -28.87 -2.08
N PRO A 32 28.30 -29.86 -2.23
CA PRO A 32 27.94 -31.27 -2.09
C PRO A 32 27.39 -31.56 -0.69
N PHE A 33 26.54 -32.59 -0.57
CA PHE A 33 25.90 -33.01 0.69
C PHE A 33 25.03 -31.95 1.39
N THR A 34 24.60 -30.92 0.68
CA THR A 34 23.72 -29.87 1.22
C THR A 34 22.40 -30.48 1.72
N SER A 35 22.05 -30.17 2.97
CA SER A 35 20.78 -30.57 3.59
C SER A 35 19.60 -29.79 3.04
N LYS A 36 18.38 -30.24 3.34
CA LYS A 36 17.15 -29.54 2.97
C LYS A 36 17.11 -28.11 3.50
N GLU A 37 17.47 -27.93 4.77
CA GLU A 37 17.55 -26.64 5.45
C GLU A 37 18.70 -25.80 4.91
N GLY A 38 19.87 -26.39 4.63
CA GLY A 38 21.00 -25.68 4.02
C GLY A 38 20.66 -25.13 2.64
N PHE A 39 19.92 -25.89 1.82
CA PHE A 39 19.47 -25.42 0.51
C PHE A 39 18.47 -24.28 0.62
N LEU A 40 17.58 -24.31 1.63
CA LEU A 40 16.68 -23.18 1.90
C LEU A 40 17.48 -21.92 2.23
N CYS A 41 18.50 -22.00 3.10
CA CYS A 41 19.33 -20.84 3.44
C CYS A 41 20.01 -20.24 2.21
N LEU A 42 20.63 -21.08 1.36
CA LEU A 42 21.26 -20.62 0.11
C LEU A 42 20.25 -19.95 -0.84
N PHE A 43 19.04 -20.51 -0.94
CA PHE A 43 18.00 -19.94 -1.77
C PHE A 43 17.46 -18.63 -1.20
N GLU A 44 17.31 -18.53 0.13
CA GLU A 44 16.83 -17.34 0.83
C GLU A 44 17.83 -16.18 0.72
N GLU A 45 19.13 -16.45 0.73
CA GLU A 45 20.17 -15.44 0.53
C GLU A 45 20.04 -14.73 -0.84
N ILE A 46 19.63 -15.45 -1.89
CA ILE A 46 19.47 -14.88 -3.24
C ILE A 46 18.05 -14.37 -3.48
N TYR A 47 17.02 -15.11 -3.04
CA TYR A 47 15.62 -14.84 -3.35
C TYR A 47 14.74 -14.74 -2.10
N PRO A 48 15.03 -13.81 -1.16
CA PRO A 48 14.31 -13.73 0.12
C PRO A 48 12.81 -13.46 -0.05
N GLY A 49 12.43 -12.63 -1.03
CA GLY A 49 11.03 -12.33 -1.31
C GLY A 49 10.23 -13.53 -1.85
N ASP A 50 10.88 -14.45 -2.57
CA ASP A 50 10.21 -15.65 -3.07
C ASP A 50 10.00 -16.65 -1.92
N VAL A 51 10.97 -16.79 -0.99
CA VAL A 51 10.81 -17.58 0.24
C VAL A 51 9.66 -17.04 1.09
N GLN A 52 9.62 -15.71 1.31
CA GLN A 52 8.54 -15.06 2.04
C GLN A 52 7.16 -15.34 1.38
N SER A 53 7.10 -15.36 0.04
CA SER A 53 5.87 -15.68 -0.70
C SER A 53 5.39 -17.11 -0.44
N ILE A 54 6.29 -18.09 -0.41
CA ILE A 54 5.97 -19.49 -0.09
C ILE A 54 5.50 -19.60 1.35
N GLU A 55 6.21 -18.96 2.28
CA GLU A 55 5.91 -19.00 3.70
C GLU A 55 4.52 -18.43 3.99
N LYS A 56 4.15 -17.30 3.37
CA LYS A 56 2.79 -16.75 3.43
C LYS A 56 1.73 -17.78 2.99
N HIS A 57 1.99 -18.53 1.91
CA HIS A 57 1.05 -19.55 1.44
C HIS A 57 0.99 -20.76 2.38
N TYR A 58 2.13 -21.22 2.88
CA TYR A 58 2.22 -22.28 3.85
C TYR A 58 1.40 -21.94 5.10
N GLN A 59 1.65 -20.78 5.71
CA GLN A 59 0.91 -20.27 6.87
C GLN A 59 -0.58 -20.15 6.61
N PHE A 60 -0.97 -19.64 5.43
CA PHE A 60 -2.38 -19.56 5.04
C PHE A 60 -3.08 -20.93 5.09
N TYR A 61 -2.43 -21.99 4.58
CA TYR A 61 -3.01 -23.34 4.60
C TYR A 61 -2.99 -23.96 6.00
N GLN A 62 -1.98 -23.68 6.82
CA GLN A 62 -1.95 -24.11 8.22
C GLN A 62 -3.12 -23.48 9.01
N GLU A 63 -3.31 -22.17 8.91
CA GLU A 63 -4.43 -21.47 9.55
C GLU A 63 -5.79 -21.97 9.06
N LYS A 64 -5.89 -22.28 7.77
CA LYS A 64 -7.11 -22.86 7.20
C LYS A 64 -7.39 -24.26 7.75
N ASN A 65 -6.35 -25.07 7.96
CA ASN A 65 -6.49 -26.40 8.57
C ASN A 65 -6.91 -26.31 10.04
N LYS A 66 -6.39 -25.35 10.82
CA LYS A 66 -6.81 -25.13 12.22
C LYS A 66 -8.31 -24.87 12.35
N ARG A 67 -8.91 -24.17 11.38
CA ARG A 67 -10.34 -23.83 11.36
C ARG A 67 -11.22 -24.88 10.67
N ARG A 68 -10.62 -25.94 10.11
CA ARG A 68 -11.32 -26.93 9.30
C ARG A 68 -11.89 -28.02 10.20
N THR A 69 -13.22 -28.14 10.24
CA THR A 69 -13.92 -29.17 11.04
C THR A 69 -14.24 -30.44 10.27
N THR A 70 -14.12 -30.45 8.94
CA THR A 70 -14.54 -31.57 8.09
C THR A 70 -13.58 -31.87 6.93
N GLY A 71 -13.43 -33.16 6.61
CA GLY A 71 -12.56 -33.66 5.54
C GLY A 71 -11.06 -33.62 5.86
N LYS A 72 -10.26 -34.27 5.02
CA LYS A 72 -8.80 -34.37 5.21
C LYS A 72 -8.13 -32.98 5.26
N PRO A 73 -7.05 -32.81 6.06
CA PRO A 73 -6.24 -31.60 6.04
C PRO A 73 -5.73 -31.28 4.63
N LEU A 74 -5.66 -30.00 4.32
CA LEU A 74 -5.07 -29.50 3.08
C LEU A 74 -3.55 -29.62 3.18
N TYR A 75 -2.92 -30.21 2.17
CA TYR A 75 -1.47 -30.34 2.13
C TYR A 75 -0.83 -29.22 1.31
N PHE A 76 0.04 -28.43 1.95
CA PHE A 76 0.98 -27.50 1.33
C PHE A 76 2.34 -27.68 2.04
N PRO A 77 3.43 -28.06 1.33
CA PRO A 77 4.75 -28.27 1.91
C PRO A 77 5.32 -27.00 2.53
N SER A 78 6.23 -27.16 3.49
CA SER A 78 7.06 -26.05 3.98
C SER A 78 7.98 -25.51 2.86
N PRO A 79 8.53 -24.28 2.97
CA PRO A 79 9.46 -23.76 1.98
C PRO A 79 10.65 -24.70 1.72
N ALA A 80 11.22 -25.26 2.79
CA ALA A 80 12.34 -26.19 2.72
C ALA A 80 11.97 -27.47 1.94
N GLU A 81 10.81 -28.06 2.24
CA GLU A 81 10.31 -29.26 1.54
C GLU A 81 10.03 -28.97 0.07
N LEU A 82 9.38 -27.85 -0.24
CA LEU A 82 9.02 -27.51 -1.61
C LEU A 82 10.26 -27.31 -2.49
N LEU A 83 11.25 -26.55 -2.01
CA LEU A 83 12.46 -26.27 -2.76
C LEU A 83 13.31 -27.54 -2.92
N PHE A 84 13.43 -28.33 -1.86
CA PHE A 84 14.17 -29.58 -1.90
C PHE A 84 13.53 -30.61 -2.82
N ASP A 85 12.19 -30.72 -2.84
CA ASP A 85 11.49 -31.61 -3.78
C ASP A 85 11.80 -31.27 -5.25
N ILE A 86 12.00 -29.99 -5.57
CA ILE A 86 12.36 -29.53 -6.92
C ILE A 86 13.83 -29.85 -7.23
N SER A 87 14.72 -29.71 -6.23
CA SER A 87 16.17 -29.78 -6.42
C SER A 87 16.79 -31.16 -6.15
N ARG A 88 16.08 -32.07 -5.45
CA ARG A 88 16.59 -33.34 -4.88
C ARG A 88 17.43 -34.17 -5.85
N VAL A 89 16.92 -34.38 -7.07
CA VAL A 89 17.59 -35.21 -8.10
C VAL A 89 18.90 -34.58 -8.57
N LYS A 90 19.02 -33.26 -8.52
CA LYS A 90 20.21 -32.52 -8.95
C LYS A 90 21.21 -32.38 -7.80
N ILE A 91 20.75 -32.10 -6.58
CA ILE A 91 21.63 -32.05 -5.38
C ILE A 91 22.39 -33.37 -5.21
N SER A 92 21.71 -34.51 -5.35
CA SER A 92 22.34 -35.82 -5.19
C SER A 92 23.41 -36.16 -6.24
N LYS A 93 23.51 -35.36 -7.32
CA LYS A 93 24.49 -35.54 -8.40
C LYS A 93 25.70 -34.61 -8.30
N ILE A 94 25.71 -33.69 -7.34
CA ILE A 94 26.83 -32.78 -7.13
C ILE A 94 27.99 -33.60 -6.57
N SER A 95 29.06 -33.75 -7.35
CA SER A 95 30.27 -34.47 -6.96
C SER A 95 31.23 -33.52 -6.25
N GLU A 96 31.75 -33.97 -5.11
CA GLU A 96 32.76 -33.25 -4.32
C GLU A 96 34.05 -32.99 -5.13
N ILE A 97 34.42 -33.90 -6.02
CA ILE A 97 35.64 -33.80 -6.84
C ILE A 97 35.54 -32.66 -7.86
N THR A 98 34.35 -32.42 -8.40
CA THR A 98 34.12 -31.41 -9.45
C THR A 98 33.75 -30.04 -8.89
N TRP A 99 33.52 -29.94 -7.58
CA TRP A 99 33.02 -28.72 -6.96
C TRP A 99 34.19 -27.80 -6.58
N ASN A 100 34.15 -26.56 -7.06
CA ASN A 100 35.14 -25.53 -6.78
C ASN A 100 34.49 -24.38 -6.00
N ALA A 101 35.08 -24.01 -4.86
CA ALA A 101 34.55 -22.99 -3.96
C ALA A 101 34.62 -21.56 -4.56
N ASP A 102 35.70 -21.24 -5.25
CA ASP A 102 35.92 -19.90 -5.83
C ASP A 102 34.92 -19.65 -6.98
N GLU A 103 34.79 -20.62 -7.88
CA GLU A 103 33.83 -20.58 -8.99
C GLU A 103 32.37 -20.53 -8.49
N ALA A 104 32.06 -21.27 -7.41
CA ALA A 104 30.75 -21.22 -6.77
C ALA A 104 30.47 -19.83 -6.17
N ASN A 105 31.48 -19.18 -5.57
CA ASN A 105 31.33 -17.85 -5.00
C ASN A 105 31.13 -16.77 -6.08
N GLU A 106 31.84 -16.88 -7.20
CA GLU A 106 31.62 -16.00 -8.37
C GLU A 106 30.19 -16.13 -8.91
N ARG A 107 29.72 -17.34 -9.18
CA ARG A 107 28.34 -17.60 -9.62
C ARG A 107 27.31 -17.09 -8.63
N LYS A 108 27.56 -17.25 -7.33
CA LYS A 108 26.69 -16.74 -6.28
C LYS A 108 26.59 -15.21 -6.33
N ASN A 109 27.70 -14.52 -6.52
CA ASN A 109 27.72 -13.05 -6.64
C ASN A 109 26.98 -12.58 -7.90
N GLU A 110 27.17 -13.24 -9.04
CA GLU A 110 26.41 -12.95 -10.28
C GLU A 110 24.91 -13.12 -10.07
N ALA A 111 24.50 -14.25 -9.46
CA ALA A 111 23.10 -14.52 -9.15
C ALA A 111 22.51 -13.48 -8.19
N LEU A 112 23.29 -13.01 -7.21
CA LEU A 112 22.88 -11.99 -6.26
C LEU A 112 22.63 -10.64 -6.94
N GLU A 113 23.50 -10.22 -7.87
CA GLU A 113 23.31 -8.98 -8.63
C GLU A 113 22.08 -9.06 -9.56
N GLU A 114 21.89 -10.17 -10.26
CA GLU A 114 20.69 -10.36 -11.09
C GLU A 114 19.40 -10.37 -10.24
N ALA A 115 19.43 -11.03 -9.08
CA ALA A 115 18.30 -11.10 -8.16
C ALA A 115 17.94 -9.73 -7.57
N LYS A 116 18.94 -8.89 -7.24
CA LYS A 116 18.73 -7.50 -6.80
C LYS A 116 17.95 -6.70 -7.85
N LEU A 117 18.36 -6.76 -9.12
CA LEU A 117 17.69 -6.07 -10.22
C LEU A 117 16.25 -6.58 -10.43
N GLU A 118 16.02 -7.89 -10.35
CA GLU A 118 14.67 -8.47 -10.42
C GLU A 118 13.80 -7.97 -9.25
N GLN A 119 14.37 -7.92 -8.04
CA GLN A 119 13.68 -7.47 -6.84
C GLN A 119 13.28 -5.98 -6.94
N GLU A 120 14.17 -5.12 -7.43
CA GLU A 120 13.88 -3.70 -7.68
C GLU A 120 12.74 -3.53 -8.67
N ARG A 121 12.76 -4.25 -9.80
CA ARG A 121 11.68 -4.23 -10.80
C ARG A 121 10.34 -4.67 -10.20
N LYS A 122 10.33 -5.70 -9.36
CA LYS A 122 9.13 -6.17 -8.65
C LYS A 122 8.62 -5.12 -7.66
N LYS A 123 9.52 -4.51 -6.87
CA LYS A 123 9.18 -3.43 -5.92
C LYS A 123 8.58 -2.24 -6.64
N GLU A 124 9.16 -1.83 -7.77
CA GLU A 124 8.64 -0.72 -8.57
C GLU A 124 7.25 -1.02 -9.12
N LYS A 125 7.05 -2.21 -9.70
CA LYS A 125 5.72 -2.64 -10.17
C LYS A 125 4.69 -2.67 -9.03
N TYR A 126 5.10 -3.13 -7.84
CA TYR A 126 4.24 -3.12 -6.66
C TYR A 126 3.87 -1.68 -6.24
N ARG A 127 4.84 -0.76 -6.19
CA ARG A 127 4.62 0.67 -5.91
C ARG A 127 3.65 1.30 -6.90
N GLN A 128 3.85 1.08 -8.20
CA GLN A 128 2.98 1.63 -9.24
C GLN A 128 1.53 1.13 -9.15
N ASN A 129 1.35 -0.16 -8.86
CA ASN A 129 0.02 -0.75 -8.64
C ASN A 129 -0.65 -0.24 -7.35
N ASN A 130 0.15 0.17 -6.36
CA ASN A 130 -0.27 0.61 -5.03
C ASN A 130 -0.07 2.10 -4.80
N ILE A 131 0.03 2.90 -5.87
CA ILE A 131 0.47 4.30 -5.77
C ILE A 131 -0.42 5.18 -4.86
N SER A 132 -1.69 4.82 -4.72
CA SER A 132 -2.67 5.48 -3.86
C SER A 132 -2.82 4.82 -2.49
N THR A 133 -2.12 3.72 -2.24
CA THR A 133 -2.24 2.94 -1.00
C THR A 133 -1.24 3.46 0.03
N GLN A 134 -1.71 3.75 1.24
CA GLN A 134 -0.89 4.16 2.36
C GLN A 134 -0.81 3.03 3.40
N GLU A 135 0.38 2.81 3.96
CA GLU A 135 0.63 1.76 4.96
C GLU A 135 0.49 2.32 6.39
N VAL A 136 -0.71 2.85 6.68
CA VAL A 136 -1.06 3.50 7.96
C VAL A 136 -2.45 3.08 8.41
N THR A 137 -2.78 3.32 9.68
CA THR A 137 -4.10 3.01 10.26
C THR A 137 -4.82 4.30 10.70
N PRO A 138 -5.53 5.00 9.79
CA PRO A 138 -6.28 6.20 10.16
C PRO A 138 -7.40 5.87 11.15
N GLN A 139 -7.67 6.78 12.09
CA GLN A 139 -8.71 6.54 13.08
C GLN A 139 -10.11 6.52 12.45
N TYR A 140 -10.38 7.38 11.47
CA TYR A 140 -11.67 7.40 10.78
C TYR A 140 -11.98 6.11 10.02
N ILE A 141 -10.95 5.39 9.53
CA ILE A 141 -11.12 4.10 8.87
C ILE A 141 -11.68 3.06 9.84
N ASN A 142 -11.29 3.09 11.12
CA ASN A 142 -11.87 2.21 12.14
C ASN A 142 -13.38 2.47 12.28
N THR A 143 -13.77 3.75 12.33
CA THR A 143 -15.17 4.16 12.38
C THR A 143 -15.95 3.71 11.14
N LEU A 144 -15.36 3.81 9.95
CA LEU A 144 -15.99 3.34 8.70
C LEU A 144 -16.17 1.81 8.69
N ILE A 145 -15.18 1.06 9.16
CA ILE A 145 -15.27 -0.41 9.29
C ILE A 145 -16.44 -0.80 10.21
N GLU A 146 -16.63 -0.11 11.34
CA GLU A 146 -17.74 -0.36 12.25
C GLU A 146 -19.10 -0.03 11.62
N ARG A 147 -19.17 1.07 10.85
CA ARG A 147 -20.40 1.49 10.14
C ARG A 147 -20.78 0.53 9.03
N TYR A 148 -19.80 -0.05 8.32
CA TYR A 148 -20.03 -0.98 7.21
C TYR A 148 -21.00 -2.11 7.58
N TRP A 149 -20.87 -2.69 8.78
CA TRP A 149 -21.69 -3.82 9.22
C TRP A 149 -23.10 -3.43 9.65
N LYS A 150 -23.35 -2.14 9.89
CA LYS A 150 -24.67 -1.57 10.24
C LYS A 150 -25.37 -0.96 9.03
N GLU A 151 -24.65 -0.72 7.95
CA GLU A 151 -25.14 -0.07 6.74
C GLU A 151 -26.03 -1.01 5.93
N GLY A 152 -27.26 -0.58 5.66
CA GLY A 152 -28.22 -1.33 4.85
C GLY A 152 -28.00 -1.13 3.35
N GLU A 153 -27.56 0.06 2.96
CA GLU A 153 -27.41 0.43 1.56
C GLU A 153 -26.13 -0.16 0.96
N LYS A 154 -26.29 -0.99 -0.07
CA LYS A 154 -25.17 -1.68 -0.73
C LYS A 154 -24.16 -0.72 -1.36
N ILE A 155 -24.66 0.38 -1.92
CA ILE A 155 -23.81 1.38 -2.57
C ILE A 155 -22.91 2.10 -1.54
N LEU A 156 -23.43 2.41 -0.35
CA LEU A 156 -22.65 3.00 0.75
C LEU A 156 -21.63 2.01 1.32
N ARG A 157 -22.00 0.73 1.44
CA ARG A 157 -21.03 -0.33 1.79
C ARG A 157 -19.89 -0.45 0.78
N LEU A 158 -20.19 -0.32 -0.51
CA LEU A 158 -19.15 -0.27 -1.54
C LEU A 158 -18.24 0.95 -1.36
N TYR A 159 -18.79 2.13 -1.08
CA TYR A 159 -18.00 3.35 -0.88
C TYR A 159 -17.08 3.24 0.34
N ILE A 160 -17.57 2.68 1.45
CA ILE A 160 -16.72 2.36 2.61
C ILE A 160 -15.60 1.39 2.19
N ALA A 161 -15.94 0.31 1.48
CA ALA A 161 -14.95 -0.68 1.06
C ALA A 161 -13.87 -0.06 0.15
N GLN A 162 -14.23 0.87 -0.74
CA GLN A 162 -13.27 1.59 -1.58
C GLN A 162 -12.38 2.53 -0.76
N GLU A 163 -12.94 3.22 0.24
CA GLU A 163 -12.16 4.10 1.11
C GLU A 163 -11.19 3.30 1.99
N CYS A 164 -11.64 2.22 2.62
CA CYS A 164 -10.78 1.31 3.37
C CYS A 164 -9.68 0.68 2.51
N ALA A 165 -9.91 0.53 1.19
CA ALA A 165 -8.93 -0.08 0.29
C ALA A 165 -7.72 0.83 0.03
N LYS A 166 -7.79 2.12 0.37
CA LYS A 166 -6.66 3.07 0.29
C LYS A 166 -5.63 2.86 1.41
N TYR A 167 -5.96 2.09 2.44
CA TYR A 167 -5.12 1.93 3.62
C TYR A 167 -4.79 0.47 3.87
N LYS A 168 -3.51 0.10 3.75
CA LYS A 168 -3.04 -1.25 4.05
C LYS A 168 -2.55 -1.31 5.48
N ASN A 169 -3.29 -2.01 6.33
CA ASN A 169 -2.92 -2.31 7.70
C ASN A 169 -3.62 -3.60 8.16
N SER A 170 -3.26 -4.09 9.35
CA SER A 170 -3.82 -5.34 9.89
C SER A 170 -5.35 -5.30 10.04
N LYS A 171 -5.92 -4.15 10.41
CA LYS A 171 -7.37 -3.98 10.58
C LYS A 171 -8.11 -4.00 9.24
N THR A 172 -7.61 -3.30 8.22
CA THR A 172 -8.23 -3.32 6.89
C THR A 172 -8.09 -4.68 6.22
N ILE A 173 -6.95 -5.37 6.39
CA ILE A 173 -6.77 -6.76 5.92
C ILE A 173 -7.80 -7.68 6.58
N LEU A 174 -7.98 -7.59 7.91
CA LEU A 174 -8.99 -8.37 8.63
C LEU A 174 -10.40 -8.05 8.14
N PHE A 175 -10.72 -6.77 7.99
CA PHE A 175 -12.00 -6.29 7.46
C PHE A 175 -12.29 -6.89 6.08
N PHE A 176 -11.37 -6.78 5.11
CA PHE A 176 -11.60 -7.36 3.78
C PHE A 176 -11.70 -8.88 3.79
N ARG A 177 -10.98 -9.56 4.69
CA ARG A 177 -11.17 -11.00 4.89
C ARG A 177 -12.59 -11.31 5.38
N GLN A 178 -13.12 -10.54 6.32
CA GLN A 178 -14.50 -10.68 6.79
C GLN A 178 -15.52 -10.38 5.69
N VAL A 179 -15.34 -9.28 4.95
CA VAL A 179 -16.20 -8.90 3.80
C VAL A 179 -16.24 -10.02 2.76
N LEU A 180 -15.08 -10.59 2.41
CA LEU A 180 -14.99 -11.63 1.39
C LEU A 180 -15.85 -12.86 1.70
N TYR A 181 -15.95 -13.25 2.98
CA TYR A 181 -16.74 -14.41 3.42
C TYR A 181 -18.15 -14.07 3.88
N GLY A 182 -18.39 -12.85 4.37
CA GLY A 182 -19.64 -12.43 5.00
C GLY A 182 -20.56 -11.57 4.14
N GLU A 183 -20.04 -10.86 3.13
CA GLU A 183 -20.87 -10.03 2.26
C GLU A 183 -21.77 -10.91 1.38
N ASN A 184 -22.91 -10.38 0.95
CA ASN A 184 -23.77 -11.06 -0.02
C ASN A 184 -23.47 -10.55 -1.43
N ASP A 185 -23.27 -9.24 -1.60
CA ASP A 185 -23.08 -8.63 -2.91
C ASP A 185 -21.75 -9.06 -3.59
N TRP A 186 -21.86 -9.57 -4.82
CA TRP A 186 -20.76 -10.12 -5.61
C TRP A 186 -19.76 -9.04 -6.04
N PHE A 187 -20.23 -7.82 -6.31
CA PHE A 187 -19.36 -6.72 -6.69
C PHE A 187 -18.43 -6.35 -5.53
N ILE A 188 -19.00 -6.19 -4.32
CA ILE A 188 -18.23 -5.87 -3.11
C ILE A 188 -17.25 -7.00 -2.74
N LYS A 189 -17.64 -8.27 -2.92
CA LYS A 189 -16.70 -9.40 -2.76
C LYS A 189 -15.52 -9.32 -3.71
N ASN A 190 -15.76 -8.95 -4.97
CA ASN A 190 -14.68 -8.77 -5.93
C ASN A 190 -13.77 -7.61 -5.51
N VAL A 191 -14.33 -6.49 -5.05
CA VAL A 191 -13.54 -5.38 -4.48
C VAL A 191 -12.65 -5.87 -3.33
N ALA A 192 -13.21 -6.58 -2.34
CA ALA A 192 -12.42 -7.12 -1.23
C ALA A 192 -11.33 -8.10 -1.69
N PHE A 193 -11.66 -9.00 -2.63
CA PHE A 193 -10.71 -9.96 -3.19
C PHE A 193 -9.55 -9.25 -3.91
N ARG A 194 -9.85 -8.29 -4.80
CA ARG A 194 -8.83 -7.54 -5.55
C ARG A 194 -7.96 -6.67 -4.64
N THR A 195 -8.55 -6.05 -3.62
CA THR A 195 -7.81 -5.28 -2.61
C THR A 195 -6.83 -6.17 -1.84
N LEU A 196 -7.27 -7.33 -1.37
CA LEU A 196 -6.37 -8.29 -0.70
C LEU A 196 -5.25 -8.77 -1.63
N GLN A 197 -5.54 -9.08 -2.90
CA GLN A 197 -4.50 -9.42 -3.88
C GLN A 197 -3.49 -8.28 -4.06
N ARG A 198 -3.98 -7.04 -4.15
CA ARG A 198 -3.17 -5.84 -4.31
C ARG A 198 -2.26 -5.60 -3.09
N PHE A 199 -2.75 -5.93 -1.89
CA PHE A 199 -1.99 -5.88 -0.63
C PHE A 199 -0.97 -7.01 -0.47
N ASP A 200 -0.82 -7.89 -1.47
CA ASP A 200 0.03 -9.08 -1.43
C ASP A 200 -0.38 -10.08 -0.32
N GLU A 201 -1.69 -10.22 -0.13
CA GLU A 201 -2.31 -11.19 0.77
C GLU A 201 -2.70 -12.49 0.03
N VAL A 202 -2.45 -13.63 0.67
CA VAL A 202 -2.90 -14.93 0.14
C VAL A 202 -4.40 -15.05 0.33
N VAL A 203 -5.14 -15.02 -0.78
CA VAL A 203 -6.60 -14.99 -0.77
C VAL A 203 -7.19 -15.79 -1.94
N TYR A 204 -8.38 -16.34 -1.73
CA TYR A 204 -9.14 -17.05 -2.75
C TYR A 204 -10.56 -16.53 -2.81
N LEU A 205 -11.01 -16.17 -4.01
CA LEU A 205 -12.41 -15.82 -4.23
C LEU A 205 -13.30 -17.05 -3.94
N PRO A 206 -14.24 -16.95 -2.98
CA PRO A 206 -15.23 -17.99 -2.76
C PRO A 206 -16.10 -18.18 -4.00
N PRO A 207 -16.60 -19.40 -4.27
CA PRO A 207 -17.55 -19.60 -5.35
C PRO A 207 -18.80 -18.75 -5.10
N LYS A 208 -19.42 -18.27 -6.18
CA LYS A 208 -20.74 -17.64 -6.10
C LYS A 208 -21.71 -18.68 -5.52
N GLY A 209 -22.37 -18.33 -4.42
CA GLY A 209 -23.32 -19.23 -3.78
C GLY A 209 -24.49 -19.54 -4.71
N GLU A 210 -25.10 -20.71 -4.55
CA GLU A 210 -26.36 -21.04 -5.23
C GLU A 210 -27.48 -20.21 -4.60
N GLY A 211 -28.20 -19.40 -5.38
CA GLY A 211 -29.31 -18.59 -4.87
C GLY A 211 -29.79 -17.45 -5.78
N LYS A 212 -30.69 -16.61 -5.24
CA LYS A 212 -31.38 -15.51 -5.94
C LYS A 212 -30.38 -14.47 -6.43
N ARG A 213 -30.26 -14.33 -7.77
CA ARG A 213 -29.31 -13.41 -8.42
C ARG A 213 -29.49 -11.97 -7.96
N ASP A 214 -30.73 -11.50 -7.85
CA ASP A 214 -31.07 -10.11 -7.50
C ASP A 214 -30.55 -9.69 -6.13
N LYS A 215 -30.46 -10.62 -5.16
CA LYS A 215 -29.91 -10.36 -3.83
C LYS A 215 -28.38 -10.21 -3.85
N TYR A 216 -27.70 -10.89 -4.76
CA TYR A 216 -26.23 -10.95 -4.80
C TYR A 216 -25.62 -10.05 -5.87
N ASN A 217 -26.39 -9.61 -6.85
CA ASN A 217 -25.86 -8.93 -8.03
C ASN A 217 -26.36 -7.50 -8.21
N SER A 218 -27.07 -6.91 -7.24
CA SER A 218 -27.65 -5.56 -7.44
C SER A 218 -26.63 -4.55 -7.96
N LEU A 219 -25.39 -4.56 -7.44
CA LEU A 219 -24.33 -3.68 -7.94
C LEU A 219 -23.70 -4.18 -9.26
N VAL A 220 -23.64 -5.49 -9.49
CA VAL A 220 -23.19 -6.06 -10.77
C VAL A 220 -24.15 -5.64 -11.89
N ASP A 221 -25.45 -5.68 -11.62
CA ASP A 221 -26.50 -5.28 -12.54
C ASP A 221 -26.47 -3.76 -12.76
N MET A 222 -26.24 -2.97 -11.68
CA MET A 222 -26.08 -1.52 -11.74
C MET A 222 -24.87 -1.08 -12.60
N PHE A 223 -23.72 -1.74 -12.44
CA PHE A 223 -22.48 -1.35 -13.15
C PHE A 223 -22.24 -2.15 -14.44
N GLY A 224 -23.06 -3.15 -14.74
CA GLY A 224 -22.92 -4.02 -15.92
C GLY A 224 -21.66 -4.91 -15.90
N CYS A 225 -21.00 -5.08 -14.76
CA CYS A 225 -19.78 -5.86 -14.63
C CYS A 225 -19.54 -6.38 -13.21
N ASP A 226 -18.72 -7.41 -13.07
CA ASP A 226 -18.39 -8.02 -11.76
C ASP A 226 -17.44 -7.15 -10.91
N TYR A 227 -16.73 -6.21 -11.54
CA TYR A 227 -15.73 -5.37 -10.89
C TYR A 227 -15.38 -4.15 -11.73
N LYS A 228 -15.20 -3.01 -11.06
CA LYS A 228 -14.66 -1.79 -11.66
C LYS A 228 -13.91 -0.98 -10.60
N ASP A 229 -12.69 -0.56 -10.90
CA ASP A 229 -11.92 0.33 -10.01
C ASP A 229 -12.57 1.71 -9.90
N ASP A 230 -12.93 2.29 -11.05
CA ASP A 230 -13.55 3.60 -11.17
C ASP A 230 -15.04 3.45 -11.42
N ILE A 231 -15.83 3.60 -10.37
CA ILE A 231 -17.29 3.50 -10.40
C ILE A 231 -17.98 4.74 -11.00
N GLY A 232 -17.23 5.71 -11.50
CA GLY A 232 -17.76 6.86 -12.24
C GLY A 232 -17.99 8.11 -11.39
N LYS A 233 -17.62 8.11 -10.10
CA LYS A 233 -17.67 9.31 -9.27
C LYS A 233 -16.75 10.40 -9.79
N GLY A 234 -17.14 11.64 -9.60
CA GLY A 234 -16.38 12.84 -9.91
C GLY A 234 -16.35 13.84 -8.76
N PRO A 235 -15.75 15.02 -9.00
CA PRO A 235 -15.61 16.06 -7.97
C PRO A 235 -16.96 16.55 -7.39
N LEU A 236 -18.00 16.61 -8.22
CA LEU A 236 -19.35 17.02 -7.79
C LEU A 236 -19.98 16.02 -6.81
N ASP A 237 -19.77 14.72 -7.02
CA ASP A 237 -20.29 13.68 -6.11
C ASP A 237 -19.64 13.79 -4.73
N ILE A 238 -18.34 14.07 -4.67
CA ILE A 238 -17.63 14.33 -3.40
C ILE A 238 -18.24 15.51 -2.66
N MET A 239 -18.52 16.61 -3.38
CA MET A 239 -19.14 17.79 -2.79
C MET A 239 -20.53 17.51 -2.26
N ASN A 240 -21.39 16.89 -3.07
CA ASN A 240 -22.75 16.55 -2.67
C ASN A 240 -22.74 15.63 -1.45
N GLU A 241 -21.92 14.58 -1.46
CA GLU A 241 -21.76 13.68 -0.32
C GLU A 241 -21.32 14.43 0.94
N PHE A 242 -20.39 15.38 0.83
CA PHE A 242 -19.95 16.16 1.99
C PHE A 242 -21.05 17.08 2.53
N TYR A 243 -21.74 17.83 1.67
CA TYR A 243 -22.78 18.78 2.08
C TYR A 243 -24.08 18.12 2.55
N GLU A 244 -24.40 16.93 2.02
CA GLU A 244 -25.49 16.07 2.52
C GLU A 244 -25.13 15.35 3.83
N ASN A 245 -23.97 15.68 4.42
CA ASN A 245 -23.46 15.09 5.65
C ASN A 245 -23.29 13.56 5.57
N ASN A 246 -22.91 13.05 4.40
CA ASN A 246 -22.54 11.66 4.24
C ASN A 246 -21.24 11.40 5.01
N TYR A 247 -21.35 10.51 6.00
CA TYR A 247 -20.28 10.21 6.93
C TYR A 247 -18.99 9.74 6.26
N ILE A 248 -19.05 9.20 5.04
CA ILE A 248 -17.87 8.72 4.32
C ILE A 248 -16.95 9.88 3.92
N GLN A 249 -17.50 11.04 3.54
CA GLN A 249 -16.69 12.22 3.23
C GLN A 249 -16.39 13.05 4.47
N THR A 250 -17.36 13.21 5.38
CA THR A 250 -17.19 14.08 6.55
C THR A 250 -16.25 13.52 7.61
N LEU A 251 -16.13 12.18 7.71
CA LEU A 251 -15.19 11.55 8.63
C LEU A 251 -13.73 11.58 8.14
N ARG A 252 -13.46 11.87 6.86
CA ARG A 252 -12.08 11.88 6.36
C ARG A 252 -11.28 12.97 7.03
N ASP A 253 -10.15 12.59 7.58
CA ASP A 253 -9.14 13.47 8.12
C ASP A 253 -7.75 13.06 7.61
N PHE A 254 -6.89 14.07 7.51
CA PHE A 254 -5.50 13.89 7.12
C PHE A 254 -4.63 14.66 8.11
N ASP A 255 -3.45 14.12 8.38
CA ASP A 255 -2.47 14.82 9.21
C ASP A 255 -1.71 15.85 8.36
N VAL A 256 -1.41 15.48 7.11
CA VAL A 256 -0.54 16.27 6.23
C VAL A 256 -1.14 16.40 4.83
N PHE A 257 -1.31 17.62 4.34
CA PHE A 257 -1.53 17.92 2.93
C PHE A 257 -0.20 18.18 2.25
N ILE A 258 0.19 17.38 1.25
CA ILE A 258 1.47 17.54 0.56
C ILE A 258 1.27 18.43 -0.68
N SER A 259 1.78 19.65 -0.59
CA SER A 259 1.91 20.56 -1.73
C SER A 259 3.23 20.32 -2.44
N HIS A 260 3.19 20.11 -3.75
CA HIS A 260 4.39 19.83 -4.54
C HIS A 260 4.17 20.16 -6.03
N SER A 261 5.26 20.33 -6.76
CA SER A 261 5.24 20.39 -8.23
C SER A 261 5.20 18.98 -8.83
N VAL A 262 4.51 18.82 -9.97
CA VAL A 262 4.20 17.53 -10.62
C VAL A 262 5.45 16.68 -10.96
N SER A 263 6.64 17.28 -11.04
CA SER A 263 7.90 16.62 -11.41
C SER A 263 8.50 15.70 -10.32
N ASN A 264 7.99 15.71 -9.08
CA ASN A 264 8.67 15.13 -7.92
C ASN A 264 8.07 13.82 -7.35
N ALA A 265 7.52 12.94 -8.21
CA ALA A 265 6.77 11.76 -7.76
C ALA A 265 7.54 10.84 -6.78
N LYS A 266 8.85 10.62 -6.99
CA LYS A 266 9.68 9.78 -6.13
C LYS A 266 9.84 10.36 -4.71
N ILE A 267 10.13 11.66 -4.61
CA ILE A 267 10.27 12.34 -3.31
C ILE A 267 8.95 12.32 -2.55
N VAL A 268 7.82 12.51 -3.24
CA VAL A 268 6.49 12.42 -2.63
C VAL A 268 6.21 11.02 -2.10
N ASP A 269 6.55 9.97 -2.86
CA ASP A 269 6.41 8.58 -2.37
C ASP A 269 7.23 8.34 -1.10
N ASP A 270 8.50 8.74 -1.12
CA ASP A 270 9.42 8.52 0.00
C ASP A 270 8.95 9.32 1.24
N LEU A 271 8.46 10.55 1.07
CA LEU A 271 7.86 11.35 2.14
C LEU A 271 6.59 10.70 2.71
N VAL A 272 5.66 10.25 1.85
CA VAL A 272 4.44 9.55 2.28
C VAL A 272 4.79 8.29 3.07
N GLN A 273 5.81 7.54 2.65
CA GLN A 273 6.27 6.36 3.39
C GLN A 273 6.77 6.75 4.80
N GLN A 274 7.55 7.82 4.93
CA GLN A 274 8.03 8.27 6.24
C GLN A 274 6.93 8.78 7.16
N LEU A 275 5.95 9.51 6.60
CA LEU A 275 4.76 9.92 7.34
C LEU A 275 3.96 8.71 7.83
N ASN A 276 3.73 7.70 6.98
CA ASN A 276 3.03 6.48 7.35
C ASN A 276 3.76 5.69 8.44
N ASN A 277 5.10 5.59 8.36
CA ASN A 277 5.92 4.95 9.39
C ASN A 277 5.76 5.64 10.76
N SER A 278 5.49 6.94 10.75
CA SER A 278 5.21 7.77 11.93
C SER A 278 3.73 7.74 12.35
N GLY A 279 2.89 6.93 11.69
CA GLY A 279 1.46 6.82 11.97
C GLY A 279 0.60 7.96 11.40
N LEU A 280 1.18 8.83 10.56
CA LEU A 280 0.50 10.00 9.99
C LEU A 280 -0.09 9.70 8.62
N VAL A 281 -1.25 10.30 8.34
CA VAL A 281 -1.99 10.13 7.09
C VAL A 281 -1.75 11.32 6.16
N ALA A 282 -1.28 11.05 4.95
CA ALA A 282 -1.01 12.07 3.95
C ALA A 282 -2.14 12.21 2.93
N PHE A 283 -2.41 13.44 2.49
CA PHE A 283 -3.17 13.72 1.29
C PHE A 283 -2.23 14.18 0.17
N VAL A 284 -2.35 13.54 -1.01
CA VAL A 284 -1.66 13.93 -2.24
C VAL A 284 -2.70 13.97 -3.35
N ASP A 285 -2.84 15.13 -4.00
CA ASP A 285 -3.84 15.44 -5.04
C ASP A 285 -4.00 14.35 -6.11
N TRP A 286 -2.90 13.85 -6.69
CA TRP A 286 -2.93 12.86 -7.78
C TRP A 286 -2.99 11.40 -7.31
N LYS A 287 -2.85 11.15 -6.00
CA LYS A 287 -2.92 9.80 -5.40
C LYS A 287 -4.23 9.55 -4.66
N SER A 288 -4.60 10.41 -3.72
CA SER A 288 -5.60 10.11 -2.68
C SER A 288 -7.01 9.99 -3.23
N ASP A 289 -7.39 10.85 -4.19
CA ASP A 289 -8.68 10.81 -4.89
C ASP A 289 -8.51 10.56 -6.40
N ARG A 290 -7.51 9.75 -6.76
CA ARG A 290 -7.09 9.48 -8.16
C ARG A 290 -8.23 9.03 -9.08
N ALA A 291 -9.20 8.27 -8.58
CA ALA A 291 -10.32 7.78 -9.38
C ALA A 291 -11.33 8.91 -9.69
N ASP A 292 -11.52 9.82 -8.74
CA ASP A 292 -12.56 10.85 -8.75
C ASP A 292 -12.05 12.14 -9.39
N LEU A 293 -10.77 12.47 -9.19
CA LEU A 293 -10.10 13.68 -9.70
C LEU A 293 -9.26 13.41 -10.97
N LYS A 294 -9.60 12.40 -11.78
CA LYS A 294 -8.93 12.18 -13.07
C LYS A 294 -9.01 13.45 -13.92
N ARG A 295 -7.95 13.78 -14.68
CA ARG A 295 -7.93 14.94 -15.59
C ARG A 295 -9.11 14.96 -16.58
N SER A 296 -9.61 13.80 -16.99
CA SER A 296 -10.81 13.71 -17.85
C SER A 296 -12.11 14.14 -17.16
N LYS A 297 -12.10 14.30 -15.82
CA LYS A 297 -13.22 14.69 -14.96
C LYS A 297 -13.00 16.06 -14.29
N SER A 298 -11.89 16.75 -14.58
CA SER A 298 -11.58 18.03 -13.95
C SER A 298 -12.57 19.10 -14.39
N ASN A 299 -13.23 19.73 -13.42
CA ASN A 299 -14.12 20.86 -13.60
C ASN A 299 -13.91 21.88 -12.46
N GLN A 300 -14.75 22.91 -12.38
CA GLN A 300 -14.68 23.94 -11.34
C GLN A 300 -14.65 23.37 -9.90
N TYR A 301 -15.34 22.25 -9.66
CA TYR A 301 -15.39 21.59 -8.35
C TYR A 301 -14.08 20.91 -7.95
N THR A 302 -13.10 20.78 -8.85
CA THR A 302 -11.77 20.26 -8.50
C THR A 302 -11.09 21.16 -7.46
N ALA A 303 -11.18 22.48 -7.63
CA ALA A 303 -10.65 23.45 -6.68
C ALA A 303 -11.40 23.37 -5.34
N ASP A 304 -12.73 23.22 -5.39
CA ASP A 304 -13.54 23.04 -4.18
C ASP A 304 -13.12 21.76 -3.42
N VAL A 305 -12.87 20.65 -4.13
CA VAL A 305 -12.45 19.39 -3.50
C VAL A 305 -11.07 19.58 -2.86
N LEU A 306 -10.15 20.27 -3.52
CA LEU A 306 -8.87 20.60 -2.91
C LEU A 306 -9.06 21.44 -1.64
N GLN A 307 -9.89 22.49 -1.67
CA GLN A 307 -10.21 23.27 -0.46
C GLN A 307 -10.80 22.41 0.66
N LEU A 308 -11.72 21.51 0.34
CA LEU A 308 -12.26 20.56 1.30
C LEU A 308 -11.16 19.70 1.92
N ARG A 309 -10.25 19.16 1.11
CA ARG A 309 -9.14 18.32 1.58
C ARG A 309 -8.15 19.11 2.41
N MET A 310 -7.84 20.35 2.03
CA MET A 310 -7.06 21.28 2.85
C MET A 310 -7.73 21.51 4.22
N ARG A 311 -9.05 21.73 4.26
CA ARG A 311 -9.83 21.83 5.51
C ARG A 311 -9.86 20.53 6.33
N GLN A 312 -9.60 19.38 5.72
CA GLN A 312 -9.49 18.10 6.42
C GLN A 312 -8.06 17.76 6.86
N SER A 313 -7.07 18.59 6.50
CA SER A 313 -5.66 18.36 6.80
C SER A 313 -5.11 19.26 7.90
N LYS A 314 -4.45 18.70 8.92
CA LYS A 314 -3.92 19.49 10.05
C LYS A 314 -2.78 20.44 9.65
N CYS A 315 -1.96 20.07 8.67
CA CYS A 315 -0.79 20.83 8.24
C CYS A 315 -0.60 20.79 6.71
N LEU A 316 -0.07 21.87 6.13
CA LEU A 316 0.45 21.88 4.77
C LEU A 316 1.96 21.62 4.79
N PHE A 317 2.40 20.62 4.04
CA PHE A 317 3.79 20.27 3.86
C PHE A 317 4.20 20.59 2.42
N LEU A 318 4.96 21.66 2.25
CA LEU A 318 5.46 22.11 0.97
C LEU A 318 6.77 21.40 0.62
N ILE A 319 6.80 20.68 -0.49
CA ILE A 319 8.04 20.24 -1.12
C ILE A 319 8.49 21.37 -2.05
N ARG A 320 9.49 22.13 -1.62
CA ARG A 320 9.99 23.29 -2.34
C ARG A 320 11.04 22.90 -3.37
N THR A 321 10.76 23.23 -4.63
CA THR A 321 11.69 23.23 -5.77
C THR A 321 11.59 24.56 -6.51
N LYS A 322 12.45 24.81 -7.51
CA LYS A 322 12.39 26.02 -8.34
C LYS A 322 11.03 26.20 -9.05
N GLU A 323 10.40 25.08 -9.43
CA GLU A 323 9.06 25.09 -10.03
C GLU A 323 7.98 25.43 -9.00
N ALA A 324 8.12 24.97 -7.75
CA ALA A 324 7.19 25.32 -6.68
C ALA A 324 7.22 26.82 -6.37
N ASP A 325 8.42 27.44 -6.38
CA ASP A 325 8.61 28.87 -6.13
C ASP A 325 7.88 29.78 -7.13
N SER A 326 7.62 29.29 -8.35
CA SER A 326 6.91 30.03 -9.41
C SER A 326 5.43 29.64 -9.59
N SER A 327 4.93 28.71 -8.77
CA SER A 327 3.59 28.17 -8.90
C SER A 327 2.54 29.03 -8.19
N ILE A 328 1.59 29.56 -8.96
CA ILE A 328 0.42 30.29 -8.43
C ILE A 328 -0.39 29.41 -7.46
N TRP A 329 -0.46 28.10 -7.73
CA TRP A 329 -1.16 27.14 -6.88
C TRP A 329 -0.52 27.01 -5.50
N VAL A 330 0.81 26.97 -5.43
CA VAL A 330 1.54 26.89 -4.14
C VAL A 330 1.26 28.14 -3.30
N SER A 331 1.35 29.32 -3.90
CA SER A 331 1.04 30.58 -3.21
C SER A 331 -0.40 30.62 -2.69
N TRP A 332 -1.36 30.11 -3.48
CA TRP A 332 -2.76 30.01 -3.08
C TRP A 332 -2.97 29.00 -1.95
N GLU A 333 -2.36 27.83 -2.01
CA GLU A 333 -2.45 26.79 -0.96
C GLU A 333 -1.89 27.28 0.37
N ILE A 334 -0.72 27.93 0.36
CA ILE A 334 -0.12 28.55 1.55
C ILE A 334 -1.05 29.64 2.10
N GLY A 335 -1.52 30.55 1.24
CA GLY A 335 -2.44 31.61 1.65
C GLY A 335 -3.74 31.07 2.27
N TYR A 336 -4.28 29.99 1.72
CA TYR A 336 -5.48 29.33 2.24
C TYR A 336 -5.22 28.67 3.61
N PHE A 337 -4.11 27.96 3.80
CA PHE A 337 -3.76 27.36 5.09
C PHE A 337 -3.49 28.42 6.16
N THR A 338 -2.78 29.49 5.81
CA THR A 338 -2.54 30.63 6.71
C THR A 338 -3.86 31.29 7.12
N ALA A 339 -4.82 31.44 6.19
CA ALA A 339 -6.15 31.97 6.50
C ALA A 339 -7.00 31.05 7.40
N LEU A 340 -6.70 29.75 7.40
CA LEU A 340 -7.32 28.76 8.30
C LEU A 340 -6.64 28.64 9.66
N ASP A 341 -5.60 29.45 9.93
CA ASP A 341 -4.76 29.35 11.13
C ASP A 341 -4.21 27.92 11.29
N ARG A 342 -3.59 27.41 10.23
CA ARG A 342 -3.01 26.07 10.20
C ARG A 342 -1.53 26.11 9.91
N LYS A 343 -0.85 25.14 10.50
CA LYS A 343 0.59 24.91 10.37
C LYS A 343 1.02 24.68 8.92
N VAL A 344 2.10 25.35 8.53
CA VAL A 344 2.75 25.18 7.23
C VAL A 344 4.23 24.90 7.43
N VAL A 345 4.77 23.88 6.76
CA VAL A 345 6.19 23.54 6.80
C VAL A 345 6.78 23.39 5.40
N VAL A 346 8.09 23.57 5.29
CA VAL A 346 8.80 23.56 4.01
C VAL A 346 9.96 22.58 4.03
N LEU A 347 9.96 21.63 3.11
CA LEU A 347 11.10 20.77 2.80
C LEU A 347 11.76 21.26 1.51
N ASN A 348 13.00 21.72 1.62
CA ASN A 348 13.80 22.13 0.48
C ASN A 348 14.38 20.90 -0.22
N VAL A 349 14.18 20.79 -1.54
CA VAL A 349 14.73 19.68 -2.32
C VAL A 349 15.53 20.20 -3.52
N GLY A 350 16.78 19.74 -3.60
CA GLY A 350 17.75 20.12 -4.64
C GLY A 350 18.88 21.00 -4.11
N ASP A 351 20.03 20.96 -4.79
CA ASP A 351 21.21 21.75 -4.43
C ASP A 351 21.05 23.20 -4.95
N ALA A 352 21.25 24.18 -4.05
CA ALA A 352 21.18 25.61 -4.31
C ALA A 352 19.80 26.13 -4.77
N LEU A 353 18.81 26.06 -3.87
CA LEU A 353 17.64 26.93 -3.95
C LEU A 353 18.05 28.36 -3.57
N ASP A 354 17.69 29.34 -4.39
CA ASP A 354 17.83 30.76 -4.05
C ASP A 354 16.95 31.09 -2.83
N GLN A 355 16.99 32.34 -2.34
CA GLN A 355 16.16 32.75 -1.19
C GLN A 355 14.68 32.40 -1.38
N GLY A 356 14.19 32.38 -2.63
CA GLY A 356 12.81 32.09 -2.97
C GLY A 356 11.88 33.26 -2.66
N PRO A 357 10.57 33.06 -2.88
CA PRO A 357 9.57 34.09 -2.60
C PRO A 357 9.51 34.46 -1.11
N GLU A 358 9.26 35.74 -0.81
CA GLU A 358 9.18 36.26 0.56
C GLU A 358 8.15 35.52 1.44
N PHE A 359 7.04 35.06 0.85
CA PHE A 359 5.99 34.35 1.58
C PHE A 359 6.43 32.99 2.15
N ILE A 360 7.60 32.47 1.75
CA ILE A 360 8.17 31.21 2.26
C ILE A 360 9.18 31.48 3.40
N HIS A 361 9.78 32.67 3.48
CA HIS A 361 10.94 32.94 4.35
C HIS A 361 10.64 32.76 5.84
N GLY A 362 9.41 33.02 6.27
CA GLY A 362 8.98 32.89 7.66
C GLY A 362 8.48 31.49 8.06
N LEU A 363 8.47 30.53 7.14
CA LEU A 363 7.90 29.20 7.40
C LEU A 363 8.95 28.26 8.03
N PRO A 364 8.55 27.45 9.03
CA PRO A 364 9.42 26.42 9.60
C PRO A 364 9.94 25.45 8.54
N ARG A 365 11.21 25.07 8.66
CA ARG A 365 11.88 24.18 7.72
C ARG A 365 11.87 22.75 8.24
N VAL A 366 11.75 21.80 7.33
CA VAL A 366 11.82 20.37 7.64
C VAL A 366 13.04 19.76 6.98
N TYR A 367 13.70 18.87 7.70
CA TYR A 367 14.81 18.08 7.19
C TYR A 367 14.78 16.66 7.76
N PHE A 368 15.52 15.77 7.11
CA PHE A 368 15.70 14.40 7.56
C PHE A 368 16.92 14.30 8.47
N LYS A 369 16.74 13.73 9.66
CA LYS A 369 17.81 13.38 10.60
C LYS A 369 17.63 11.92 11.00
N ASN A 370 18.62 11.07 10.70
CA ASN A 370 18.54 9.63 10.99
C ASN A 370 17.27 8.93 10.43
N ASN A 371 16.80 9.33 9.24
CA ASN A 371 15.54 8.90 8.62
C ASN A 371 14.25 9.35 9.32
N GLU A 372 14.33 10.24 10.31
CA GLU A 372 13.17 10.87 10.97
C GLU A 372 13.02 12.32 10.50
N LEU A 373 11.78 12.80 10.49
CA LEU A 373 11.45 14.17 10.08
C LEU A 373 11.57 15.10 11.29
N HIS A 374 12.36 16.16 11.14
CA HIS A 374 12.50 17.20 12.16
C HIS A 374 12.15 18.58 11.61
N VAL A 375 11.50 19.38 12.44
CA VAL A 375 11.18 20.79 12.18
C VAL A 375 12.24 21.67 12.84
N GLU A 376 12.77 22.59 12.07
CA GLU A 376 13.65 23.67 12.49
C GLU A 376 12.81 24.93 12.72
N GLU A 377 12.70 25.32 13.99
CA GLU A 377 11.99 26.52 14.42
C GLU A 377 12.94 27.36 15.28
N GLY A 378 13.50 28.43 14.69
CA GLY A 378 14.56 29.20 15.31
C GLY A 378 15.83 28.36 15.53
N ALA A 379 16.22 28.17 16.80
CA ALA A 379 17.39 27.37 17.19
C ALA A 379 17.03 25.93 17.65
N LEU A 380 15.74 25.57 17.64
CA LEU A 380 15.26 24.28 18.11
C LEU A 380 15.02 23.32 16.95
N SER A 381 15.41 22.06 17.16
CA SER A 381 15.10 20.92 16.30
C SER A 381 14.08 20.05 17.03
N ILE A 382 12.87 19.97 16.51
CA ILE A 382 11.74 19.27 17.14
C ILE A 382 11.32 18.12 16.21
N ASP A 383 11.02 16.95 16.77
CA ASP A 383 10.42 15.85 16.01
C ASP A 383 9.10 16.31 15.35
N PHE A 384 8.89 15.95 14.07
CA PHE A 384 7.75 16.44 13.29
C PHE A 384 6.40 16.02 13.88
N VAL A 385 6.28 14.80 14.39
CA VAL A 385 5.03 14.31 15.00
C VAL A 385 4.71 15.13 16.25
N SER A 386 5.72 15.35 17.07
CA SER A 386 5.62 16.17 18.28
C SER A 386 5.24 17.60 17.94
N TRP A 387 5.93 18.21 16.97
CA TRP A 387 5.64 19.56 16.49
C TRP A 387 4.22 19.70 15.92
N LEU A 388 3.76 18.73 15.12
CA LEU A 388 2.42 18.73 14.53
C LEU A 388 1.34 18.75 15.62
N ASN A 389 1.53 17.95 16.68
CA ASN A 389 0.57 17.79 17.77
C ASN A 389 0.70 18.85 18.89
N GLN A 390 1.67 19.77 18.83
CA GLN A 390 1.70 20.89 19.76
C GLN A 390 0.42 21.72 19.61
N GLU A 391 -0.33 21.92 20.70
CA GLU A 391 -1.39 22.91 20.73
C GLU A 391 -0.76 24.28 20.46
N GLU A 392 -1.35 25.03 19.52
CA GLU A 392 -0.96 26.42 19.31
C GLU A 392 -1.10 27.14 20.64
N ARG A 393 0.03 27.65 21.17
CA ARG A 393 -0.02 28.62 22.26
C ARG A 393 -0.83 29.78 21.72
N LYS A 394 -2.09 29.87 22.14
CA LYS A 394 -2.93 31.04 21.91
C LYS A 394 -2.09 32.25 22.27
N SER A 395 -1.80 33.07 21.27
CA SER A 395 -1.26 34.41 21.45
C SER A 395 -2.36 35.28 22.07
N SER A 396 -2.69 34.98 23.33
CA SER A 396 -3.28 35.91 24.27
C SER A 396 -2.17 36.85 24.74
N GLU A 397 -1.69 37.69 23.83
CA GLU A 397 -0.89 38.89 24.08
C GLU A 397 -1.01 39.77 22.83
N ARG A 398 -2.24 40.21 22.55
CA ARG A 398 -2.46 41.53 21.96
C ARG A 398 -2.74 42.47 23.12
N ASN A 399 -1.80 43.37 23.39
CA ASN A 399 -2.06 44.71 23.88
C ASN A 399 -1.14 45.67 23.15
#